data_AF-A0A7Z9H0P6-F1
#
_entry.id   AF-A0A7Z9H0P6-F1
#
_cell.length_a   1.000
_cell.length_b   1.000
_cell.length_c   1.000
_cell.angle_alpha   90.00
_cell.angle_beta   90.00
_cell.angle_gamma   90.00
#
_symmetry.space_group_name_H-M   'P 1'
#
loop_
_entity.id
_entity.type
_entity.pdbx_description
1 polymer ?
#
loop_
_entity_poly.entity_id
_entity_poly.type
_entity_poly.pdbx_seq_one_letter_code
_entity_poly.pdbx_strand_id
1 'polypeptide(L)'
;MMGGVAADQDKVTLQLKAGSNDLLVKIINAGGPSGFYFSTKQSIPKNIQDIINLAADKRNEKQGQVLLKWFSPRDPDWAKLNQVEQDHLKKQPKPNITKVFAARKNGVTYNFGADTRKVYFLARGNSNTKQGLAPPGVLRVLAAPGVKSEDWFTVDSEGEKSAKQSPRVALADWLTDEQQGAGHLAARVIVNRLWQHHLGRGIVATPSDFGRQGAKPTHPELLDFLASELIRNEWKLKTIHKMIMMSAVYRQSGEDNPAAVKQDSENQLWWRRGALRLEAEIIRDTLLSVSGSLDKTMFGKGSLDQASPRRSIYLTVKRSNLVPMLQLFDAPDSIQGIGNRDVTTVPPQALAMMNSPVVRQLAEKFANV
;
A
#
# COMPACT_ATOMS: atom_id res chain seq x y z
N MET A 1 -70.90 42.51 25.25
CA MET A 1 -70.45 43.29 24.07
C MET A 1 -69.93 42.30 23.05
N MET A 2 -70.55 42.22 21.87
CA MET A 2 -70.06 41.42 20.75
C MET A 2 -68.63 41.88 20.41
N GLY A 3 -67.68 40.95 20.30
CA GLY A 3 -66.31 41.24 19.90
C GLY A 3 -66.30 41.89 18.52
N GLY A 4 -65.71 43.07 18.40
CA GLY A 4 -65.58 43.77 17.13
C GLY A 4 -64.66 43.02 16.16
N VAL A 5 -64.88 43.25 14.87
CA VAL A 5 -63.98 42.79 13.80
C VAL A 5 -62.59 43.40 14.01
N ALA A 6 -61.54 42.59 13.97
CA ALA A 6 -60.15 43.05 13.98
C ALA A 6 -59.45 42.66 12.67
N ALA A 7 -58.49 43.48 12.23
CA ALA A 7 -57.61 43.15 11.12
C ALA A 7 -56.72 41.92 11.46
N ASP A 8 -56.32 41.15 10.44
CA ASP A 8 -55.47 39.95 10.55
C ASP A 8 -55.97 38.80 11.45
N GLN A 9 -57.29 38.71 11.75
CA GLN A 9 -57.84 37.59 12.55
C GLN A 9 -57.62 36.22 11.88
N ASP A 10 -57.83 36.14 10.56
CA ASP A 10 -57.53 34.98 9.72
C ASP A 10 -56.65 35.40 8.55
N LYS A 11 -55.50 34.73 8.38
CA LYS A 11 -54.49 35.09 7.37
C LYS A 11 -54.09 33.91 6.49
N VAL A 12 -54.19 34.09 5.18
CA VAL A 12 -53.74 33.12 4.16
C VAL A 12 -52.66 33.79 3.29
N THR A 13 -51.54 33.10 3.08
CA THR A 13 -50.47 33.57 2.17
C THR A 13 -50.49 32.72 0.89
N LEU A 14 -50.64 33.36 -0.26
CA LEU A 14 -50.65 32.71 -1.58
C LEU A 14 -49.41 33.11 -2.37
N GLN A 15 -48.78 32.15 -3.07
CA GLN A 15 -47.72 32.45 -4.04
C GLN A 15 -48.36 32.67 -5.41
N LEU A 16 -48.25 33.90 -5.93
CA LEU A 16 -48.76 34.26 -7.26
C LEU A 16 -47.71 33.93 -8.33
N LYS A 17 -48.18 33.52 -9.51
CA LYS A 17 -47.32 33.33 -10.69
C LYS A 17 -47.25 34.64 -11.48
N ALA A 18 -46.17 34.85 -12.25
CA ALA A 18 -46.10 36.03 -13.14
C ALA A 18 -47.23 35.98 -14.18
N GLY A 19 -47.96 37.10 -14.36
CA GLY A 19 -49.13 37.21 -15.25
C GLY A 19 -50.43 37.52 -14.52
N SER A 20 -51.58 37.24 -15.15
CA SER A 20 -52.91 37.38 -14.52
C SER A 20 -53.20 36.18 -13.62
N ASN A 21 -53.59 36.44 -12.37
CA ASN A 21 -54.02 35.39 -11.43
C ASN A 21 -55.45 35.74 -10.98
N ASP A 22 -56.41 34.89 -11.32
CA ASP A 22 -57.79 35.04 -10.86
C ASP A 22 -57.99 34.24 -9.56
N LEU A 23 -58.47 34.91 -8.51
CA LEU A 23 -58.64 34.33 -7.19
C LEU A 23 -60.13 34.34 -6.81
N LEU A 24 -60.68 33.17 -6.52
CA LEU A 24 -62.03 33.04 -5.96
C LEU A 24 -61.94 32.81 -4.45
N VAL A 25 -62.50 33.75 -3.68
CA VAL A 25 -62.54 33.66 -2.20
C VAL A 25 -63.98 33.52 -1.75
N LYS A 26 -64.30 32.42 -1.08
CA LYS A 26 -65.62 32.21 -0.45
C LYS A 26 -65.53 32.56 1.03
N ILE A 27 -66.24 33.60 1.43
CA ILE A 27 -66.36 34.01 2.84
C ILE A 27 -67.70 33.51 3.36
N ILE A 28 -67.70 32.74 4.44
CA ILE A 28 -68.90 32.29 5.14
C ILE A 28 -68.94 33.05 6.47
N ASN A 29 -69.85 34.02 6.59
CA ASN A 29 -70.04 34.78 7.82
C ASN A 29 -71.28 34.26 8.58
N ALA A 30 -71.14 33.95 9.86
CA ALA A 30 -72.22 33.48 10.72
C ALA A 30 -72.98 34.62 11.45
N GLY A 31 -72.63 35.89 11.21
CA GLY A 31 -73.32 37.10 11.70
C GLY A 31 -72.36 38.18 12.23
N GLY A 32 -72.72 39.46 12.06
CA GLY A 32 -71.92 40.64 12.43
C GLY A 32 -71.21 41.32 11.24
N PRO A 33 -70.61 42.52 11.42
CA PRO A 33 -69.81 43.14 10.36
C PRO A 33 -68.63 42.23 9.99
N SER A 34 -68.22 42.25 8.72
CA SER A 34 -67.07 41.49 8.23
C SER A 34 -66.42 42.21 7.06
N GLY A 35 -65.11 42.07 6.89
CA GLY A 35 -64.38 42.58 5.73
C GLY A 35 -63.15 41.72 5.47
N PHE A 36 -62.67 41.72 4.22
CA PHE A 36 -61.37 41.17 3.87
C PHE A 36 -60.54 42.27 3.22
N TYR A 37 -59.22 42.19 3.40
CA TYR A 37 -58.26 42.98 2.63
C TYR A 37 -57.13 42.05 2.22
N PHE A 38 -56.42 42.44 1.17
CA PHE A 38 -55.21 41.76 0.74
C PHE A 38 -54.09 42.79 0.63
N SER A 39 -52.86 42.34 0.87
CA SER A 39 -51.65 43.13 0.62
C SER A 39 -50.73 42.33 -0.28
N THR A 40 -50.31 42.94 -1.39
CA THR A 40 -49.32 42.38 -2.31
C THR A 40 -47.88 42.74 -1.91
N LYS A 41 -47.69 43.55 -0.86
CA LYS A 41 -46.36 43.93 -0.39
C LYS A 41 -45.77 42.80 0.43
N GLN A 42 -44.79 42.11 -0.15
CA GLN A 42 -43.97 41.12 0.54
C GLN A 42 -43.35 41.77 1.79
N SER A 43 -43.58 41.21 2.98
CA SER A 43 -43.06 41.78 4.23
C SER A 43 -41.53 41.59 4.27
N ILE A 44 -40.78 42.60 3.82
CA ILE A 44 -39.33 42.63 3.95
C ILE A 44 -39.02 42.68 5.46
N PRO A 45 -38.18 41.79 6.01
CA PRO A 45 -37.78 41.83 7.40
C PRO A 45 -37.19 43.20 7.78
N LYS A 46 -37.49 43.68 9.00
CA LYS A 46 -37.11 45.03 9.45
C LYS A 46 -35.60 45.30 9.34
N ASN A 47 -34.78 44.30 9.68
CA ASN A 47 -33.32 44.34 9.53
C ASN A 47 -32.82 44.52 8.09
N ILE A 48 -33.60 44.10 7.09
CA ILE A 48 -33.28 44.30 5.67
C ILE A 48 -33.81 45.66 5.20
N GLN A 49 -35.00 46.07 5.66
CA GLN A 49 -35.56 47.41 5.38
C GLN A 49 -34.63 48.53 5.87
N ASP A 50 -34.10 48.39 7.09
CA ASP A 50 -33.17 49.36 7.68
C ASP A 50 -31.89 49.52 6.84
N ILE A 51 -31.42 48.45 6.20
CA ILE A 51 -30.24 48.49 5.31
C ILE A 51 -30.58 49.06 3.94
N ILE A 52 -31.76 48.74 3.39
CA ILE A 52 -32.22 49.27 2.09
C ILE A 52 -32.45 50.79 2.15
N ASN A 53 -32.96 51.29 3.28
CA ASN A 53 -33.21 52.72 3.51
C ASN A 53 -31.93 53.55 3.63
N LEU A 54 -30.78 52.92 3.87
CA LEU A 54 -29.47 53.57 3.76
C LEU A 54 -29.07 53.69 2.27
N ALA A 55 -28.59 54.88 1.91
CA ALA A 55 -28.03 55.13 0.57
C ALA A 55 -26.87 54.15 0.27
N ALA A 56 -26.76 53.70 -0.98
CA ALA A 56 -25.87 52.60 -1.38
C ALA A 56 -24.39 52.87 -1.06
N ASP A 57 -23.98 54.13 -1.13
CA ASP A 57 -22.66 54.67 -0.81
C ASP A 57 -22.32 54.66 0.68
N LYS A 58 -23.32 54.49 1.55
CA LYS A 58 -23.16 54.46 3.02
C LYS A 58 -23.28 53.07 3.64
N ARG A 59 -23.44 52.03 2.81
CA ARG A 59 -23.56 50.63 3.28
C ARG A 59 -22.17 50.03 3.52
N ASN A 60 -22.00 49.32 4.63
CA ASN A 60 -20.76 48.59 4.91
C ASN A 60 -20.75 47.19 4.26
N GLU A 61 -19.58 46.57 4.16
CA GLU A 61 -19.40 45.27 3.49
C GLU A 61 -20.24 44.14 4.12
N LYS A 62 -20.40 44.14 5.45
CA LYS A 62 -21.23 43.17 6.17
C LYS A 62 -22.72 43.33 5.83
N GLN A 63 -23.21 44.56 5.73
CA GLN A 63 -24.57 44.88 5.30
C GLN A 63 -24.80 44.46 3.84
N GLY A 64 -23.79 44.64 2.98
CA GLY A 64 -23.81 44.13 1.61
C GLY A 64 -23.93 42.61 1.55
N GLN A 65 -23.16 41.87 2.35
CA GLN A 65 -23.25 40.40 2.41
C GLN A 65 -24.60 39.91 2.94
N VAL A 66 -25.19 40.59 3.93
CA VAL A 66 -26.52 40.26 4.46
C VAL A 66 -27.61 40.48 3.41
N LEU A 67 -27.53 41.59 2.66
CA LEU A 67 -28.44 41.85 1.54
C LEU A 67 -28.28 40.79 0.44
N LEU A 68 -27.06 40.48 0.03
CA LEU A 68 -26.77 39.45 -0.97
C LEU A 68 -27.32 38.09 -0.54
N LYS A 69 -27.07 37.66 0.71
CA LYS A 69 -27.58 36.38 1.21
C LYS A 69 -29.10 36.31 1.28
N TRP A 70 -29.77 37.45 1.52
CA TRP A 70 -31.23 37.50 1.51
C TRP A 70 -31.81 37.57 0.09
N PHE A 71 -31.18 38.31 -0.82
CA PHE A 71 -31.67 38.51 -2.17
C PHE A 71 -31.33 37.34 -3.11
N SER A 72 -30.14 36.75 -2.97
CA SER A 72 -29.63 35.73 -3.88
C SER A 72 -30.54 34.52 -4.09
N PRO A 73 -31.19 33.91 -3.08
CA PRO A 73 -32.08 32.77 -3.31
C PRO A 73 -33.41 33.16 -3.96
N ARG A 74 -33.72 34.46 -4.01
CA ARG A 74 -34.98 35.03 -4.52
C ARG A 74 -34.81 35.63 -5.92
N ASP A 75 -33.57 35.74 -6.38
CA ASP A 75 -33.22 36.20 -7.72
C ASP A 75 -33.21 35.01 -8.70
N PRO A 76 -34.04 35.02 -9.76
CA PRO A 76 -34.11 33.93 -10.73
C PRO A 76 -32.80 33.67 -11.48
N ASP A 77 -32.03 34.72 -11.77
CA ASP A 77 -30.77 34.62 -12.52
C ASP A 77 -29.67 34.05 -11.64
N TRP A 78 -29.62 34.45 -10.36
CA TRP A 78 -28.70 33.87 -9.39
C TRP A 78 -28.97 32.37 -9.17
N ALA A 79 -30.24 31.97 -9.06
CA ALA A 79 -30.61 30.57 -8.89
C ALA A 79 -30.14 29.71 -10.09
N LYS A 80 -30.29 30.23 -11.32
CA LYS A 80 -29.82 29.57 -12.54
C LYS A 80 -28.29 29.42 -12.56
N LEU A 81 -27.56 30.48 -12.23
CA LEU A 81 -26.09 30.47 -12.23
C LEU A 81 -25.51 29.55 -11.13
N ASN A 82 -26.04 29.63 -9.91
CA ASN A 82 -25.60 28.79 -8.80
C ASN A 82 -25.86 27.30 -9.09
N GLN A 83 -26.98 26.96 -9.75
CA GLN A 83 -27.25 25.58 -10.14
C GLN A 83 -26.17 25.03 -11.10
N VAL A 84 -25.77 25.82 -12.11
CA VAL A 84 -24.70 25.46 -13.05
C VAL A 84 -23.36 25.26 -12.34
N GLU A 85 -23.04 26.14 -11.39
CA GLU A 85 -21.82 26.03 -10.58
C GLU A 85 -21.80 24.76 -9.73
N GLN A 86 -22.90 24.46 -9.02
CA GLN A 86 -23.02 23.23 -8.23
C GLN A 86 -22.91 21.97 -9.11
N ASP A 87 -23.48 21.99 -10.31
CA ASP A 87 -23.38 20.86 -11.24
C ASP A 87 -21.98 20.71 -11.85
N HIS A 88 -21.21 21.80 -11.98
CA HIS A 88 -19.80 21.74 -12.31
C HIS A 88 -18.96 21.16 -11.16
N LEU A 89 -19.18 21.61 -9.92
CA LEU A 89 -18.47 21.12 -8.74
C LEU A 89 -18.67 19.61 -8.52
N LYS A 90 -19.87 19.08 -8.81
CA LYS A 90 -20.13 17.63 -8.78
C LYS A 90 -19.31 16.84 -9.81
N LYS A 91 -18.95 17.45 -10.94
CA LYS A 91 -18.15 16.83 -12.01
C LYS A 91 -16.65 16.93 -11.77
N GLN A 92 -16.22 17.60 -10.70
CA GLN A 92 -14.80 17.73 -10.39
C GLN A 92 -14.19 16.34 -10.15
N PRO A 93 -13.06 16.00 -10.81
CA PRO A 93 -12.40 14.73 -10.61
C PRO A 93 -11.95 14.59 -9.16
N LYS A 94 -12.50 13.59 -8.47
CA LYS A 94 -12.09 13.29 -7.09
C LYS A 94 -10.82 12.45 -7.14
N PRO A 95 -9.82 12.74 -6.29
CA PRO A 95 -8.65 11.88 -6.19
C PRO A 95 -9.08 10.47 -5.75
N ASN A 96 -8.36 9.46 -6.21
CA ASN A 96 -8.64 8.08 -5.82
C ASN A 96 -8.19 7.87 -4.37
N ILE A 97 -9.11 8.03 -3.42
CA ILE A 97 -8.80 7.94 -1.99
C ILE A 97 -8.69 6.46 -1.61
N THR A 98 -7.51 6.03 -1.17
CA THR A 98 -7.32 4.69 -0.61
C THR A 98 -7.61 4.73 0.88
N LYS A 99 -8.52 3.86 1.35
CA LYS A 99 -8.77 3.69 2.79
C LYS A 99 -7.52 3.09 3.45
N VAL A 100 -6.88 3.86 4.32
CA VAL A 100 -5.76 3.39 5.17
C VAL A 100 -6.29 3.18 6.58
N PHE A 101 -6.13 1.97 7.11
CA PHE A 101 -6.46 1.67 8.50
C PHE A 101 -5.25 1.97 9.38
N ALA A 102 -5.45 2.73 10.45
CA ALA A 102 -4.44 3.04 11.45
C ALA A 102 -4.94 2.62 12.83
N ALA A 103 -4.12 1.87 13.58
CA ALA A 103 -4.44 1.49 14.97
C ALA A 103 -4.31 2.72 15.89
N ARG A 104 -5.13 2.79 16.94
CA ARG A 104 -5.13 3.89 17.92
C ARG A 104 -4.92 3.34 19.32
N LYS A 105 -4.11 4.03 20.14
CA LYS A 105 -4.09 3.87 21.60
C LYS A 105 -4.26 5.26 22.21
N ASN A 106 -5.32 5.47 22.99
CA ASN A 106 -5.60 6.70 23.74
C ASN A 106 -5.70 7.99 22.90
N GLY A 107 -6.36 7.96 21.73
CA GLY A 107 -6.72 9.17 20.98
C GLY A 107 -5.61 9.87 20.21
N VAL A 108 -4.34 9.60 20.51
CA VAL A 108 -3.21 10.09 19.71
C VAL A 108 -2.91 9.08 18.60
N THR A 109 -2.93 9.55 17.35
CA THR A 109 -2.76 8.73 16.16
C THR A 109 -1.39 8.04 16.18
N TYR A 110 -1.35 6.70 16.17
CA TYR A 110 -0.14 6.01 15.68
C TYR A 110 -0.09 6.30 14.18
N ASN A 111 0.79 7.24 13.77
CA ASN A 111 0.97 7.77 12.41
C ASN A 111 -0.22 8.67 12.02
N PHE A 112 -0.15 10.00 11.96
CA PHE A 112 0.69 10.85 11.12
C PHE A 112 0.87 12.22 11.81
N GLY A 113 2.03 12.49 12.41
CA GLY A 113 2.38 13.78 13.01
C GLY A 113 3.90 13.90 13.19
N ALA A 114 4.40 15.07 13.61
CA ALA A 114 5.85 15.28 13.79
C ALA A 114 6.51 14.29 14.78
N ASP A 115 5.72 13.69 15.68
CA ASP A 115 6.17 12.76 16.72
C ASP A 115 6.17 11.28 16.29
N THR A 116 5.53 10.92 15.17
CA THR A 116 5.33 9.50 14.79
C THR A 116 6.58 8.82 14.22
N ARG A 117 7.65 9.59 13.99
CA ARG A 117 8.96 9.06 13.57
C ARG A 117 9.99 9.00 14.71
N LYS A 118 9.62 9.46 15.90
CA LYS A 118 10.53 9.47 17.05
C LYS A 118 10.54 8.08 17.71
N VAL A 119 11.66 7.39 17.57
CA VAL A 119 11.94 6.16 18.31
C VAL A 119 12.66 6.56 19.60
N TYR A 120 12.35 5.91 20.71
CA TYR A 120 12.97 6.21 22.00
C TYR A 120 13.69 4.97 22.54
N PHE A 121 14.79 5.19 23.26
CA PHE A 121 15.37 4.15 24.11
C PHE A 121 14.41 3.87 25.26
N LEU A 122 14.07 2.59 25.45
CA LEU A 122 13.14 2.16 26.47
C LEU A 122 13.88 1.44 27.58
N ALA A 123 13.60 1.81 28.84
CA ALA A 123 14.11 1.06 29.98
C ALA A 123 13.48 -0.34 29.99
N ARG A 124 14.27 -1.38 29.76
CA ARG A 124 13.82 -2.79 29.73
C ARG A 124 12.62 -3.04 28.79
N GLY A 125 12.52 -2.29 27.69
CA GLY A 125 11.43 -2.43 26.72
C GLY A 125 10.07 -1.87 27.15
N ASN A 126 9.97 -1.22 28.32
CA ASN A 126 8.72 -0.63 28.76
C ASN A 126 8.43 0.68 28.01
N SER A 127 7.32 0.72 27.27
CA SER A 127 6.91 1.87 26.43
C SER A 127 6.62 3.15 27.19
N ASN A 128 6.34 3.05 28.49
CA ASN A 128 6.03 4.20 29.35
C ASN A 128 7.29 4.88 29.89
N THR A 129 8.43 4.20 29.86
CA THR A 129 9.71 4.69 30.41
C THR A 129 10.70 4.96 29.29
N LYS A 130 10.58 6.15 28.69
CA LYS A 130 11.46 6.64 27.62
C LYS A 130 12.70 7.29 28.22
N GLN A 131 13.89 6.79 27.90
CA GLN A 131 15.18 7.27 28.42
C GLN A 131 15.88 8.29 27.51
N GLY A 132 15.47 8.40 26.25
CA GLY A 132 16.04 9.33 25.29
C GLY A 132 15.57 9.06 23.87
N LEU A 133 15.76 10.01 22.96
CA LEU A 133 15.46 9.82 21.54
C LEU A 133 16.56 8.93 20.92
N ALA A 134 16.15 7.89 20.20
CA ALA A 134 17.03 7.09 19.37
C ALA A 134 17.07 7.72 17.96
N PRO A 135 18.18 8.38 17.56
CA PRO A 135 18.30 8.90 16.21
C PRO A 135 18.38 7.74 15.21
N PRO A 136 17.96 7.95 13.94
CA PRO A 136 18.25 7.00 12.88
C PRO A 136 19.77 6.90 12.72
N GLY A 137 20.26 5.70 12.43
CA GLY A 137 21.68 5.43 12.29
C GLY A 137 21.92 4.13 11.53
N VAL A 138 23.17 3.91 11.15
CA VAL A 138 23.62 2.72 10.42
C VAL A 138 24.64 1.93 11.25
N LEU A 139 24.93 0.70 10.84
CA LEU A 139 25.91 -0.13 11.54
C LEU A 139 27.33 0.41 11.28
N ARG A 140 27.89 1.10 12.26
CA ARG A 140 29.22 1.73 12.17
C ARG A 140 30.35 0.74 11.84
N VAL A 141 30.21 -0.53 12.21
CA VAL A 141 31.20 -1.57 11.91
C VAL A 141 31.33 -1.89 10.42
N LEU A 142 30.31 -1.54 9.62
CA LEU A 142 30.30 -1.70 8.16
C LEU A 142 30.47 -0.35 7.45
N ALA A 143 30.73 0.73 8.17
CA ALA A 143 31.01 2.03 7.57
C ALA A 143 32.53 2.22 7.43
N ALA A 144 32.96 2.95 6.40
CA ALA A 144 34.37 3.29 6.24
C ALA A 144 34.90 4.12 7.42
N PRO A 145 36.19 4.01 7.77
CA PRO A 145 36.80 4.82 8.82
C PRO A 145 36.57 6.32 8.58
N GLY A 146 36.05 7.02 9.61
CA GLY A 146 35.79 8.47 9.55
C GLY A 146 34.37 8.86 9.11
N VAL A 147 33.61 7.95 8.50
CA VAL A 147 32.21 8.20 8.12
C VAL A 147 31.31 8.13 9.35
N LYS A 148 30.51 9.18 9.57
CA LYS A 148 29.53 9.21 10.65
C LYS A 148 28.19 8.70 10.15
N SER A 149 27.37 8.19 11.06
CA SER A 149 26.04 7.69 10.68
C SER A 149 25.14 8.82 10.19
N GLU A 150 25.32 10.02 10.73
CA GLU A 150 24.55 11.22 10.41
C GLU A 150 24.73 11.65 8.96
N ASP A 151 25.91 11.39 8.37
CA ASP A 151 26.28 11.82 7.01
C ASP A 151 25.33 11.21 5.96
N TRP A 152 24.84 9.98 6.20
CA TRP A 152 23.87 9.29 5.33
C TRP A 152 22.46 9.92 5.35
N PHE A 153 22.15 10.73 6.36
CA PHE A 153 20.81 11.32 6.52
C PHE A 153 20.76 12.79 6.11
N THR A 154 21.85 13.31 5.56
CA THR A 154 21.99 14.69 5.06
C THR A 154 22.30 14.68 3.57
N VAL A 155 21.57 15.47 2.80
CA VAL A 155 21.84 15.68 1.38
C VAL A 155 22.39 17.09 1.20
N ASP A 156 23.52 17.21 0.53
CA ASP A 156 24.04 18.51 0.10
C ASP A 156 23.24 18.99 -1.11
N SER A 157 22.34 19.95 -0.89
CA SER A 157 21.70 20.69 -1.98
C SER A 157 22.57 21.88 -2.37
N GLU A 158 22.91 21.97 -3.66
CA GLU A 158 23.62 23.12 -4.24
C GLU A 158 22.89 24.43 -3.90
N GLY A 159 23.38 25.15 -2.89
CA GLY A 159 22.98 26.52 -2.58
C GLY A 159 22.34 26.79 -1.22
N GLU A 160 21.82 25.81 -0.47
CA GLU A 160 21.26 26.08 0.87
C GLU A 160 21.13 24.81 1.74
N LYS A 161 21.40 24.98 3.05
CA LYS A 161 21.32 24.04 4.21
C LYS A 161 21.00 22.57 3.88
N SER A 162 21.95 21.68 4.16
CA SER A 162 21.84 20.22 4.07
C SER A 162 20.43 19.71 4.41
N ALA A 163 19.70 19.28 3.39
CA ALA A 163 18.32 18.82 3.53
C ALA A 163 18.31 17.44 4.17
N LYS A 164 17.34 17.17 5.05
CA LYS A 164 17.21 15.85 5.69
C LYS A 164 16.70 14.81 4.70
N GLN A 165 17.50 13.78 4.46
CA GLN A 165 17.13 12.63 3.65
C GLN A 165 16.06 11.77 4.34
N SER A 166 15.20 11.13 3.56
CA SER A 166 14.29 10.11 4.09
C SER A 166 15.10 8.94 4.65
N PRO A 167 14.84 8.47 5.90
CA PRO A 167 15.62 7.40 6.51
C PRO A 167 15.65 6.09 5.72
N ARG A 168 14.59 5.80 4.93
CA ARG A 168 14.56 4.62 4.07
C ARG A 168 15.48 4.73 2.87
N VAL A 169 15.61 5.94 2.32
CA VAL A 169 16.51 6.19 1.19
C VAL A 169 17.95 6.17 1.70
N ALA A 170 18.23 6.85 2.83
CA ALA A 170 19.52 6.82 3.49
C ALA A 170 20.00 5.38 3.79
N LEU A 171 19.10 4.53 4.28
CA LEU A 171 19.41 3.11 4.51
C LEU A 171 19.68 2.34 3.21
N ALA A 172 18.94 2.63 2.14
CA ALA A 172 19.15 2.00 0.85
C ALA A 172 20.52 2.39 0.27
N ASP A 173 20.84 3.68 0.29
CA ASP A 173 22.12 4.22 -0.20
C ASP A 173 23.28 3.61 0.59
N TRP A 174 23.21 3.63 1.94
CA TRP A 174 24.23 2.97 2.78
C TRP A 174 24.36 1.47 2.50
N LEU A 175 23.25 0.77 2.25
CA LEU A 175 23.27 -0.68 2.02
C LEU A 175 23.91 -1.03 0.67
N THR A 176 23.75 -0.18 -0.34
CA THR A 176 24.29 -0.41 -1.69
C THR A 176 25.63 0.29 -1.94
N ASP A 177 26.03 1.22 -1.09
CA ASP A 177 27.28 1.96 -1.25
C ASP A 177 28.50 1.06 -0.98
N GLU A 178 29.42 1.05 -1.95
CA GLU A 178 30.57 0.15 -2.00
C GLU A 178 31.81 0.75 -1.32
N GLN A 179 31.87 2.07 -1.14
CA GLN A 179 33.08 2.75 -0.66
C GLN A 179 33.03 3.04 0.83
N GLN A 180 31.89 3.55 1.28
CA GLN A 180 31.62 4.09 2.59
C GLN A 180 30.58 3.27 3.36
N GLY A 181 29.78 2.45 2.66
CA GLY A 181 28.68 1.68 3.21
C GLY A 181 28.88 0.15 3.23
N ALA A 182 27.76 -0.56 3.29
CA ALA A 182 27.68 -2.02 3.44
C ALA A 182 27.62 -2.78 2.10
N GLY A 183 27.81 -2.10 0.96
CA GLY A 183 27.60 -2.63 -0.40
C GLY A 183 28.34 -3.93 -0.67
N HIS A 184 29.60 -4.07 -0.26
CA HIS A 184 30.36 -5.31 -0.44
C HIS A 184 29.76 -6.51 0.29
N LEU A 185 29.29 -6.32 1.53
CA LEU A 185 28.63 -7.39 2.28
C LEU A 185 27.26 -7.70 1.68
N ALA A 186 26.50 -6.68 1.29
CA ALA A 186 25.21 -6.86 0.62
C ALA A 186 25.36 -7.65 -0.69
N ALA A 187 26.40 -7.36 -1.49
CA ALA A 187 26.70 -8.10 -2.71
C ALA A 187 27.00 -9.59 -2.43
N ARG A 188 27.85 -9.89 -1.44
CA ARG A 188 28.13 -11.27 -1.02
C ARG A 188 26.87 -12.02 -0.58
N VAL A 189 26.01 -11.38 0.21
CA VAL A 189 24.75 -11.98 0.69
C VAL A 189 23.80 -12.28 -0.47
N ILE A 190 23.61 -11.33 -1.39
CA ILE A 190 22.72 -11.51 -2.54
C ILE A 190 23.22 -12.60 -3.47
N VAL A 191 24.51 -12.59 -3.82
CA VAL A 191 25.10 -13.62 -4.67
C VAL A 191 24.96 -15.01 -4.05
N ASN A 192 25.20 -15.14 -2.73
CA ASN A 192 25.03 -16.42 -2.06
C ASN A 192 23.58 -16.92 -2.12
N ARG A 193 22.59 -16.02 -2.00
CA ARG A 193 21.17 -16.37 -2.17
C ARG A 193 20.86 -16.80 -3.60
N LEU A 194 21.39 -16.10 -4.61
CA LEU A 194 21.23 -16.50 -6.01
C LEU A 194 21.83 -17.89 -6.27
N TRP A 195 23.01 -18.14 -5.72
CA TRP A 195 23.67 -19.45 -5.79
C TRP A 195 22.83 -20.53 -5.10
N GLN A 196 22.36 -20.27 -3.88
CA GLN A 196 21.50 -21.18 -3.12
C GLN A 196 20.21 -21.52 -3.88
N HIS A 197 19.54 -20.54 -4.50
CA HIS A 197 18.32 -20.81 -5.28
C HIS A 197 18.57 -21.71 -6.49
N HIS A 198 19.74 -21.60 -7.11
CA HIS A 198 20.09 -22.41 -8.29
C HIS A 198 20.64 -23.80 -7.95
N LEU A 199 21.36 -23.93 -6.84
CA LEU A 199 22.12 -25.14 -6.49
C LEU A 199 21.67 -25.79 -5.16
N GLY A 200 20.64 -25.24 -4.50
CA GLY A 200 20.02 -25.76 -3.28
C GLY A 200 20.73 -25.38 -1.98
N ARG A 201 22.05 -25.19 -2.02
CA ARG A 201 22.86 -24.75 -0.89
C ARG A 201 23.73 -23.56 -1.30
N GLY A 202 23.81 -22.55 -0.44
CA GLY A 202 24.72 -21.42 -0.65
C GLY A 202 26.19 -21.83 -0.60
N ILE A 203 27.08 -20.97 -1.09
CA ILE A 203 28.52 -21.07 -0.86
C ILE A 203 28.80 -20.95 0.65
N VAL A 204 28.08 -20.05 1.31
CA VAL A 204 27.89 -19.98 2.76
C VAL A 204 26.59 -20.68 3.09
N ALA A 205 26.66 -21.76 3.89
CA ALA A 205 25.50 -22.60 4.22
C ALA A 205 24.46 -21.89 5.09
N THR A 206 24.84 -20.82 5.79
CA THR A 206 23.97 -19.99 6.65
C THR A 206 23.58 -18.68 5.93
N PRO A 207 22.49 -18.66 5.12
CA PRO A 207 22.17 -17.52 4.26
C PRO A 207 21.76 -16.24 5.01
N SER A 208 21.40 -16.34 6.29
CA SER A 208 21.05 -15.21 7.15
C SER A 208 22.17 -14.80 8.11
N ASP A 209 23.29 -15.53 8.17
CA ASP A 209 24.40 -15.23 9.07
C ASP A 209 25.74 -15.37 8.34
N PHE A 210 26.32 -14.21 8.03
CA PHE A 210 27.67 -14.05 7.44
C PHE A 210 28.70 -13.62 8.48
N GLY A 211 28.31 -13.57 9.76
CA GLY A 211 29.17 -13.23 10.88
C GLY A 211 29.98 -14.41 11.38
N ARG A 212 30.61 -14.25 12.55
CA ARG A 212 31.43 -15.30 13.17
C ARG A 212 30.65 -16.53 13.64
N GLN A 213 29.34 -16.40 13.84
CA GLN A 213 28.46 -17.49 14.23
C GLN A 213 27.93 -18.28 13.02
N GLY A 214 28.04 -17.71 11.82
CA GLY A 214 27.69 -18.36 10.56
C GLY A 214 28.74 -19.36 10.08
N ALA A 215 28.36 -20.15 9.07
CA ALA A 215 29.26 -21.05 8.37
C ALA A 215 30.32 -20.26 7.57
N LYS A 216 31.52 -20.82 7.45
CA LYS A 216 32.54 -20.28 6.53
C LYS A 216 32.15 -20.57 5.08
N PRO A 217 32.50 -19.69 4.13
CA PRO A 217 32.30 -19.97 2.71
C PRO A 217 33.15 -21.18 2.30
N THR A 218 32.54 -22.12 1.59
CA THR A 218 33.25 -23.27 0.99
C THR A 218 34.26 -22.82 -0.06
N HIS A 219 33.90 -21.80 -0.85
CA HIS A 219 34.70 -21.25 -1.94
C HIS A 219 34.76 -19.72 -1.81
N PRO A 220 35.62 -19.16 -0.93
CA PRO A 220 35.67 -17.73 -0.65
C PRO A 220 36.00 -16.89 -1.90
N GLU A 221 36.96 -17.33 -2.71
CA GLU A 221 37.36 -16.61 -3.93
C GLU A 221 36.24 -16.56 -4.97
N LEU A 222 35.44 -17.63 -5.08
CA LEU A 222 34.28 -17.67 -5.97
C LEU A 222 33.19 -16.71 -5.49
N LEU A 223 32.92 -16.67 -4.18
CA LEU A 223 31.95 -15.75 -3.60
C LEU A 223 32.37 -14.30 -3.86
N ASP A 224 33.65 -14.00 -3.66
CA ASP A 224 34.21 -12.66 -3.88
C ASP A 224 34.18 -12.27 -5.35
N PHE A 225 34.56 -13.19 -6.25
CA PHE A 225 34.47 -12.99 -7.68
C PHE A 225 33.05 -12.64 -8.12
N LEU A 226 32.06 -13.43 -7.72
CA LEU A 226 30.67 -13.20 -8.09
C LEU A 226 30.10 -11.91 -7.46
N ALA A 227 30.49 -11.58 -6.23
CA ALA A 227 30.11 -10.31 -5.59
C ALA A 227 30.70 -9.10 -6.32
N SER A 228 31.98 -9.16 -6.70
CA SER A 228 32.63 -8.14 -7.51
C SER A 228 32.06 -8.04 -8.92
N GLU A 229 31.62 -9.14 -9.53
CA GLU A 229 30.88 -9.11 -10.80
C GLU A 229 29.51 -8.45 -10.65
N LEU A 230 28.79 -8.68 -9.54
CA LEU A 230 27.49 -8.04 -9.31
C LEU A 230 27.63 -6.52 -9.24
N ILE A 231 28.64 -6.06 -8.49
CA ILE A 231 29.01 -4.65 -8.36
C ILE A 231 29.40 -4.05 -9.72
N ARG A 232 30.34 -4.68 -10.45
CA ARG A 232 30.78 -4.21 -11.77
C ARG A 232 29.66 -4.14 -12.81
N ASN A 233 28.63 -4.97 -12.67
CA ASN A 233 27.46 -4.99 -13.55
C ASN A 233 26.29 -4.13 -13.02
N GLU A 234 26.56 -3.13 -12.18
CA GLU A 234 25.56 -2.18 -11.66
C GLU A 234 24.38 -2.89 -10.98
N TRP A 235 24.68 -3.91 -10.17
CA TRP A 235 23.68 -4.65 -9.40
C TRP A 235 22.62 -5.40 -10.25
N LYS A 236 22.88 -5.60 -11.56
CA LYS A 236 22.00 -6.37 -12.45
C LYS A 236 22.08 -7.87 -12.16
N LEU A 237 21.09 -8.38 -11.41
CA LEU A 237 21.02 -9.79 -11.00
C LEU A 237 21.05 -10.78 -12.19
N LYS A 238 20.47 -10.40 -13.34
CA LYS A 238 20.38 -11.26 -14.53
C LYS A 238 21.75 -11.73 -15.03
N THR A 239 22.77 -10.89 -14.91
CA THR A 239 24.14 -11.25 -15.31
C THR A 239 24.66 -12.38 -14.43
N ILE A 240 24.49 -12.29 -13.11
CA ILE A 240 24.91 -13.33 -12.17
C ILE A 240 24.12 -14.62 -12.37
N HIS A 241 22.79 -14.56 -12.57
CA HIS A 241 22.02 -15.74 -12.91
C HIS A 241 22.57 -16.44 -14.16
N LYS A 242 22.88 -15.68 -15.22
CA LYS A 242 23.47 -16.22 -16.46
C LYS A 242 24.83 -16.87 -16.19
N MET A 243 25.71 -16.22 -15.43
CA MET A 243 27.02 -16.78 -15.10
C MET A 243 26.91 -18.11 -14.35
N ILE A 244 26.03 -18.20 -13.35
CA ILE A 244 25.78 -19.44 -12.61
C ILE A 244 25.24 -20.51 -13.56
N MET A 245 24.19 -20.21 -14.34
CA MET A 245 23.56 -21.18 -15.23
C MET A 245 24.45 -21.67 -16.38
N MET A 246 25.41 -20.85 -16.80
CA MET A 246 26.39 -21.19 -17.85
C MET A 246 27.67 -21.83 -17.29
N SER A 247 27.83 -21.90 -15.96
CA SER A 247 29.00 -22.51 -15.33
C SER A 247 29.08 -24.02 -15.62
N ALA A 248 30.28 -24.59 -15.46
CA ALA A 248 30.44 -26.04 -15.49
C ALA A 248 29.66 -26.70 -14.35
N VAL A 249 29.73 -26.14 -13.13
CA VAL A 249 29.05 -26.63 -11.93
C VAL A 249 27.54 -26.78 -12.14
N TYR A 250 26.87 -25.79 -12.73
CA TYR A 250 25.43 -25.87 -12.98
C TYR A 250 25.07 -26.96 -14.01
N ARG A 251 25.96 -27.21 -14.98
CA ARG A 251 25.76 -28.15 -16.10
C ARG A 251 26.32 -29.55 -15.84
N GLN A 252 26.90 -29.82 -14.66
CA GLN A 252 27.36 -31.16 -14.29
C GLN A 252 26.22 -32.18 -14.28
N SER A 253 26.55 -33.46 -14.50
CA SER A 253 25.62 -34.56 -14.28
C SER A 253 25.35 -34.75 -12.79
N GLY A 254 24.22 -35.40 -12.48
CA GLY A 254 23.88 -35.80 -11.10
C GLY A 254 24.37 -37.20 -10.73
N GLU A 255 25.20 -37.81 -11.58
CA GLU A 255 25.66 -39.20 -11.41
C GLU A 255 26.54 -39.35 -10.17
N ASP A 256 26.41 -40.51 -9.52
CA ASP A 256 27.22 -40.85 -8.36
C ASP A 256 28.61 -41.33 -8.78
N ASN A 257 29.63 -40.80 -8.13
CA ASN A 257 31.01 -41.25 -8.27
C ASN A 257 31.49 -41.80 -6.91
N PRO A 258 31.74 -43.12 -6.79
CA PRO A 258 32.13 -43.73 -5.51
C PRO A 258 33.39 -43.13 -4.88
N ALA A 259 34.36 -42.70 -5.69
CA ALA A 259 35.58 -42.07 -5.18
C ALA A 259 35.27 -40.67 -4.60
N ALA A 260 34.44 -39.89 -5.28
CA ALA A 260 34.03 -38.56 -4.83
C ALA A 260 33.14 -38.62 -3.58
N VAL A 261 32.20 -39.58 -3.52
CA VAL A 261 31.34 -39.80 -2.34
C VAL A 261 32.17 -40.14 -1.10
N LYS A 262 33.25 -40.92 -1.25
CA LYS A 262 34.13 -41.28 -0.13
C LYS A 262 34.91 -40.07 0.41
N GLN A 263 35.23 -39.09 -0.44
CA GLN A 263 35.99 -37.90 -0.06
C GLN A 263 35.08 -36.74 0.41
N ASP A 264 33.92 -36.57 -0.21
CA ASP A 264 32.97 -35.49 0.05
C ASP A 264 31.53 -35.99 -0.12
N SER A 265 31.04 -36.72 0.88
CA SER A 265 29.68 -37.29 0.87
C SER A 265 28.59 -36.22 0.86
N GLU A 266 28.88 -35.02 1.40
CA GLU A 266 27.95 -33.89 1.47
C GLU A 266 27.99 -32.98 0.23
N ASN A 267 28.80 -33.34 -0.77
CA ASN A 267 28.97 -32.60 -2.00
C ASN A 267 29.32 -31.11 -1.75
N GLN A 268 30.11 -30.80 -0.73
CA GLN A 268 30.61 -29.45 -0.40
C GLN A 268 31.42 -28.83 -1.53
N LEU A 269 32.13 -29.64 -2.31
CA LEU A 269 32.98 -29.24 -3.43
C LEU A 269 32.26 -29.21 -4.78
N TRP A 270 30.95 -29.46 -4.80
CA TRP A 270 30.14 -29.43 -6.02
C TRP A 270 30.70 -30.33 -7.14
N TRP A 271 30.95 -31.60 -6.81
CA TRP A 271 31.42 -32.60 -7.77
C TRP A 271 30.28 -33.24 -8.56
N ARG A 272 29.02 -33.04 -8.15
CA ARG A 272 27.82 -33.42 -8.92
C ARG A 272 26.68 -32.40 -8.76
N ARG A 273 25.72 -32.47 -9.70
CA ARG A 273 24.44 -31.76 -9.58
C ARG A 273 23.47 -32.51 -8.66
N GLY A 274 23.14 -31.92 -7.51
CA GLY A 274 22.13 -32.46 -6.59
C GLY A 274 20.70 -32.31 -7.11
N ALA A 275 19.81 -33.23 -6.72
CA ALA A 275 18.38 -33.09 -6.94
C ALA A 275 17.81 -31.95 -6.06
N LEU A 276 16.97 -31.11 -6.66
CA LEU A 276 16.34 -29.98 -5.96
C LEU A 276 14.85 -30.24 -5.82
N ARG A 277 14.35 -30.08 -4.59
CA ARG A 277 12.91 -30.10 -4.35
C ARG A 277 12.28 -28.87 -4.97
N LEU A 278 11.23 -29.06 -5.76
CA LEU A 278 10.43 -27.94 -6.28
C LEU A 278 9.68 -27.25 -5.13
N GLU A 279 9.70 -25.92 -5.15
CA GLU A 279 8.93 -25.07 -4.25
C GLU A 279 7.42 -25.18 -4.52
N ALA A 280 6.60 -24.92 -3.49
CA ALA A 280 5.14 -24.94 -3.56
C ALA A 280 4.56 -24.18 -4.77
N GLU A 281 5.04 -22.97 -5.01
CA GLU A 281 4.61 -22.09 -6.08
C GLU A 281 4.95 -22.68 -7.44
N ILE A 282 6.13 -23.30 -7.58
CA ILE A 282 6.57 -23.95 -8.82
C ILE A 282 5.71 -25.18 -9.09
N ILE A 283 5.44 -26.01 -8.08
CA ILE A 283 4.56 -27.19 -8.23
C ILE A 283 3.19 -26.77 -8.76
N ARG A 284 2.57 -25.78 -8.12
CA ARG A 284 1.25 -25.27 -8.52
C ARG A 284 1.29 -24.65 -9.92
N ASP A 285 2.25 -23.77 -10.19
CA ASP A 285 2.36 -23.09 -11.49
C ASP A 285 2.64 -24.09 -12.63
N THR A 286 3.38 -25.17 -12.35
CA THR A 286 3.66 -26.25 -13.32
C THR A 286 2.40 -27.04 -13.63
N LEU A 287 1.58 -27.37 -12.62
CA LEU A 287 0.29 -28.02 -12.84
C LEU A 287 -0.63 -27.19 -13.73
N LEU A 288 -0.73 -25.88 -13.47
CA LEU A 288 -1.51 -24.96 -14.31
C LEU A 288 -0.94 -24.83 -15.72
N SER A 289 0.39 -24.80 -15.85
CA SER A 289 1.07 -24.66 -17.14
C SER A 289 0.87 -25.89 -18.01
N VAL A 290 1.03 -27.08 -17.43
CA VAL A 290 0.89 -28.36 -18.16
C VAL A 290 -0.57 -28.58 -18.56
N SER A 291 -1.54 -28.22 -17.72
CA SER A 291 -2.96 -28.35 -18.04
C SER A 291 -3.51 -27.27 -18.99
N GLY A 292 -2.65 -26.41 -19.55
CA GLY A 292 -3.06 -25.29 -20.42
C GLY A 292 -3.92 -24.22 -19.73
N SER A 293 -4.04 -24.26 -18.40
CA SER A 293 -4.94 -23.38 -17.64
C SER A 293 -4.26 -22.13 -17.09
N LEU A 294 -2.92 -22.01 -17.24
CA LEU A 294 -2.15 -20.91 -16.68
C LEU A 294 -2.43 -19.58 -17.40
N ASP A 295 -2.94 -18.61 -16.65
CA ASP A 295 -3.01 -17.21 -17.08
C ASP A 295 -1.65 -16.52 -16.86
N LYS A 296 -1.02 -16.12 -17.96
CA LYS A 296 0.29 -15.46 -18.01
C LYS A 296 0.21 -13.93 -17.93
N THR A 297 -0.98 -13.35 -17.77
CA THR A 297 -1.18 -11.91 -17.67
C THR A 297 -0.34 -11.34 -16.53
N MET A 298 0.50 -10.36 -16.83
CA MET A 298 1.36 -9.69 -15.85
C MET A 298 0.61 -8.54 -15.15
N PHE A 299 1.01 -8.26 -13.90
CA PHE A 299 0.52 -7.14 -13.08
C PHE A 299 -0.97 -7.23 -12.70
N GLY A 300 -1.52 -6.18 -12.11
CA GLY A 300 -2.92 -6.17 -11.65
C GLY A 300 -3.12 -6.74 -10.24
N LYS A 301 -4.38 -6.76 -9.80
CA LYS A 301 -4.74 -7.10 -8.43
C LYS A 301 -4.50 -8.58 -8.16
N GLY A 302 -3.98 -8.88 -6.96
CA GLY A 302 -3.89 -10.24 -6.46
C GLY A 302 -5.27 -10.86 -6.22
N SER A 303 -5.34 -12.19 -6.29
CA SER A 303 -6.57 -12.95 -6.06
C SER A 303 -6.58 -13.61 -4.68
N LEU A 304 -7.73 -13.57 -3.99
CA LEU A 304 -7.98 -14.41 -2.81
C LEU A 304 -8.53 -15.79 -3.19
N ASP A 305 -8.96 -15.95 -4.43
CA ASP A 305 -9.42 -17.22 -4.96
C ASP A 305 -8.23 -18.15 -5.24
N GLN A 306 -8.20 -19.26 -4.52
CA GLN A 306 -7.17 -20.30 -4.62
C GLN A 306 -7.31 -21.13 -5.90
N ALA A 307 -8.45 -21.07 -6.59
CA ALA A 307 -8.64 -21.68 -7.90
C ALA A 307 -8.18 -20.77 -9.05
N SER A 308 -7.70 -19.55 -8.74
CA SER A 308 -7.26 -18.61 -9.75
C SER A 308 -6.23 -19.24 -10.70
N PRO A 309 -6.42 -19.10 -12.03
CA PRO A 309 -5.49 -19.64 -13.03
C PRO A 309 -4.18 -18.87 -13.12
N ARG A 310 -4.04 -17.75 -12.38
CA ARG A 310 -2.83 -16.93 -12.39
C ARG A 310 -1.69 -17.63 -11.65
N ARG A 311 -0.47 -17.25 -12.01
CA ARG A 311 0.75 -17.65 -11.28
C ARG A 311 0.61 -17.40 -9.77
N SER A 312 1.20 -18.28 -8.98
CA SER A 312 1.13 -18.29 -7.51
C SER A 312 1.59 -16.97 -6.89
N ILE A 313 2.50 -16.24 -7.54
CA ILE A 313 2.95 -14.89 -7.14
C ILE A 313 1.81 -13.85 -7.10
N TYR A 314 0.71 -14.08 -7.82
CA TYR A 314 -0.46 -13.21 -7.84
C TYR A 314 -1.54 -13.65 -6.82
N LEU A 315 -1.29 -14.69 -6.03
CA LEU A 315 -2.19 -15.05 -4.93
C LEU A 315 -1.97 -14.09 -3.75
N THR A 316 -3.07 -13.63 -3.16
CA THR A 316 -3.05 -12.74 -2.00
C THR A 316 -2.86 -13.56 -0.74
N VAL A 317 -1.73 -13.38 -0.06
CA VAL A 317 -1.46 -14.04 1.22
C VAL A 317 -2.23 -13.33 2.32
N LYS A 318 -3.25 -13.99 2.86
CA LYS A 318 -3.96 -13.55 4.07
C LYS A 318 -3.53 -14.42 5.24
N ARG A 319 -2.95 -13.82 6.29
CA ARG A 319 -2.45 -14.56 7.46
C ARG A 319 -3.49 -15.49 8.12
N SER A 320 -4.77 -15.11 8.06
CA SER A 320 -5.88 -15.90 8.61
C SER A 320 -6.45 -16.94 7.64
N ASN A 321 -5.98 -16.99 6.40
CA ASN A 321 -6.48 -17.88 5.35
C ASN A 321 -5.34 -18.23 4.38
N LEU A 322 -4.48 -19.13 4.82
CA LEU A 322 -3.37 -19.62 4.02
C LEU A 322 -3.87 -20.59 2.94
N VAL A 323 -3.18 -20.66 1.81
CA VAL A 323 -3.53 -21.56 0.71
C VAL A 323 -3.07 -22.97 1.07
N PRO A 324 -3.98 -23.95 1.30
CA PRO A 324 -3.62 -25.27 1.82
C PRO A 324 -2.61 -26.02 0.94
N MET A 325 -2.77 -25.92 -0.38
CA MET A 325 -1.82 -26.52 -1.33
C MET A 325 -0.41 -25.96 -1.17
N LEU A 326 -0.28 -24.64 -0.98
CA LEU A 326 1.03 -24.03 -0.81
C LEU A 326 1.66 -24.42 0.53
N GLN A 327 0.87 -24.42 1.60
CA GLN A 327 1.31 -24.83 2.93
C GLN A 327 1.76 -26.30 2.98
N LEU A 328 1.05 -27.20 2.29
CA LEU A 328 1.39 -28.61 2.23
C LEU A 328 2.77 -28.87 1.60
N PHE A 329 3.20 -27.98 0.70
CA PHE A 329 4.51 -28.03 0.03
C PHE A 329 5.50 -27.00 0.60
N ASP A 330 5.40 -26.73 1.91
CA ASP A 330 6.37 -25.96 2.68
C ASP A 330 6.53 -24.49 2.19
N ALA A 331 5.44 -23.86 1.75
CA ALA A 331 5.47 -22.43 1.44
C ALA A 331 5.84 -21.61 2.68
N PRO A 332 6.70 -20.57 2.53
CA PRO A 332 7.27 -19.84 3.66
C PRO A 332 6.20 -19.08 4.45
N ASP A 333 6.43 -18.96 5.76
CA ASP A 333 5.66 -18.07 6.62
C ASP A 333 5.83 -16.61 6.18
N SER A 334 4.74 -15.85 6.27
CA SER A 334 4.66 -14.41 5.95
C SER A 334 4.86 -13.50 7.17
N ILE A 335 5.12 -14.07 8.35
CA ILE A 335 5.32 -13.33 9.60
C ILE A 335 6.81 -13.08 9.86
N GLN A 336 7.68 -14.04 9.54
CA GLN A 336 9.10 -14.00 9.85
C GLN A 336 9.95 -14.05 8.59
N GLY A 337 11.19 -13.55 8.67
CA GLY A 337 12.16 -13.68 7.59
C GLY A 337 12.72 -15.10 7.56
N ILE A 338 12.62 -15.76 6.41
CA ILE A 338 13.12 -17.12 6.21
C ILE A 338 14.31 -17.06 5.23
N GLY A 339 15.48 -17.52 5.70
CA GLY A 339 16.71 -17.57 4.88
C GLY A 339 16.84 -18.85 4.05
N ASN A 340 16.28 -19.96 4.53
CA ASN A 340 16.20 -21.23 3.82
C ASN A 340 14.83 -21.84 4.08
N ARG A 341 14.16 -22.32 3.03
CA ARG A 341 12.84 -22.95 3.15
C ARG A 341 13.00 -24.35 3.72
N ASP A 342 12.05 -24.75 4.56
CA ASP A 342 11.96 -26.13 5.00
C ASP A 342 11.61 -27.03 3.82
N VAL A 343 12.13 -28.26 3.84
CA VAL A 343 11.87 -29.26 2.80
C VAL A 343 11.38 -30.51 3.50
N THR A 344 10.08 -30.75 3.39
CA THR A 344 9.43 -31.90 3.99
C THR A 344 9.09 -32.92 2.91
N THR A 345 9.38 -34.20 3.15
CA THR A 345 8.94 -35.31 2.30
C THR A 345 8.03 -36.22 3.10
N VAL A 346 6.71 -36.00 2.99
CA VAL A 346 5.71 -36.73 3.78
C VAL A 346 4.62 -37.35 2.88
N PRO A 347 4.08 -38.53 3.24
CA PRO A 347 3.04 -39.19 2.45
C PRO A 347 1.81 -38.33 2.09
N PRO A 348 1.31 -37.41 2.96
CA PRO A 348 0.19 -36.53 2.61
C PRO A 348 0.43 -35.65 1.38
N GLN A 349 1.67 -35.25 1.09
CA GLN A 349 2.00 -34.49 -0.12
C GLN A 349 1.70 -35.32 -1.39
N ALA A 350 2.12 -36.59 -1.40
CA ALA A 350 1.87 -37.50 -2.52
C ALA A 350 0.36 -37.83 -2.65
N LEU A 351 -0.31 -38.10 -1.53
CA LEU A 351 -1.74 -38.36 -1.50
C LEU A 351 -2.57 -37.16 -1.98
N ALA A 352 -2.16 -35.94 -1.65
CA ALA A 352 -2.81 -34.73 -2.15
C ALA A 352 -2.66 -34.58 -3.66
N MET A 353 -1.51 -34.93 -4.24
CA MET A 353 -1.33 -34.94 -5.70
C MET A 353 -2.25 -35.95 -6.40
N MET A 354 -2.56 -37.07 -5.76
CA MET A 354 -3.45 -38.08 -6.34
C MET A 354 -4.94 -37.75 -6.17
N ASN A 355 -5.32 -37.17 -5.02
CA ASN A 355 -6.73 -37.10 -4.59
C ASN A 355 -7.29 -35.67 -4.55
N SER A 356 -6.46 -34.63 -4.64
CA SER A 356 -6.95 -33.25 -4.57
C SER A 356 -7.93 -32.96 -5.72
N PRO A 357 -9.12 -32.39 -5.44
CA PRO A 357 -10.07 -31.99 -6.48
C PRO A 357 -9.46 -31.05 -7.51
N VAL A 358 -8.61 -30.12 -7.06
CA VAL A 358 -7.92 -29.17 -7.96
C VAL A 358 -6.96 -29.90 -8.89
N VAL A 359 -6.17 -30.86 -8.37
CA VAL A 359 -5.22 -31.61 -9.20
C VAL A 359 -5.96 -32.52 -10.18
N ARG A 360 -7.04 -33.18 -9.75
CA ARG A 360 -7.90 -33.98 -10.63
C ARG A 360 -8.52 -33.16 -11.76
N GLN A 361 -9.06 -31.98 -11.44
CA GLN A 361 -9.60 -31.07 -12.46
C GLN A 361 -8.53 -30.62 -13.47
N LEU A 362 -7.31 -30.32 -13.02
CA LEU A 362 -6.21 -29.97 -13.91
C LEU A 362 -5.74 -31.16 -14.74
N ALA A 363 -5.76 -32.37 -14.19
CA ALA A 363 -5.45 -33.61 -14.92
C ALA A 363 -6.51 -33.91 -15.99
N GLU A 364 -7.80 -33.73 -15.71
CA GLU A 364 -8.87 -33.84 -16.71
C GLU A 364 -8.71 -32.82 -17.83
N LYS A 365 -8.37 -31.57 -17.48
CA LYS A 365 -8.06 -30.55 -18.49
C LYS A 365 -6.86 -30.94 -19.34
N PHE A 366 -5.79 -31.43 -18.71
CA PHE A 366 -4.62 -31.91 -19.44
C PHE A 366 -4.95 -33.08 -20.39
N ALA A 367 -5.81 -34.02 -19.99
CA ALA A 367 -6.22 -35.13 -20.84
C ALA A 367 -7.10 -34.70 -22.04
N ASN A 368 -7.72 -33.53 -21.95
CA ASN A 368 -8.56 -32.95 -23.00
C ASN A 368 -7.83 -31.89 -23.85
N VAL A 369 -6.54 -31.64 -23.58
CA VAL A 369 -5.63 -30.78 -24.36
C VAL A 369 -4.83 -31.67 -25.30
#